data_AF-A0A3N9WBR0-F1
#
_entry.id   AF-A0A3N9WBR0-F1
#
_cell.length_a   1.000
_cell.length_b   1.000
_cell.length_c   1.000
_cell.angle_alpha   90.00
_cell.angle_beta   90.00
_cell.angle_gamma   90.00
#
_symmetry.space_group_name_H-M   'P 1'
#
loop_
_entity.id
_entity.type
_entity.pdbx_description
1 polymer ?
#
loop_
_entity_poly.entity_id
_entity_poly.type
_entity_poly.pdbx_seq_one_letter_code
_entity_poly.pdbx_strand_id
1 'polypeptide(L)'
;MVEAGSYDAYPLHPVSRVASSLTDAASAPRQGDEGAPTAWLVFDPQVERALRDLRVGAELLVLTWLDRARRDVLAVHPRGDETRPETPSTAP
;
A
#
# COMPACT_ATOMS: atom_id res chain seq x y z
N MET A 1 -8.24 33.83 9.12
CA MET A 1 -9.34 33.06 8.52
C MET A 1 -8.87 32.68 7.13
N VAL A 2 -8.19 31.54 7.01
CA VAL A 2 -7.76 31.01 5.71
C VAL A 2 -8.89 30.12 5.22
N GLU A 3 -9.50 30.48 4.08
CA GLU A 3 -10.47 29.62 3.43
C GLU A 3 -9.77 28.31 3.04
N ALA A 4 -10.30 27.20 3.54
CA ALA A 4 -9.89 25.88 3.09
C ALA A 4 -10.31 25.77 1.63
N GLY A 5 -9.35 25.82 0.70
CA GLY A 5 -9.59 25.44 -0.69
C GLY A 5 -10.25 24.06 -0.70
N SER A 6 -11.42 23.96 -1.32
CA SER A 6 -12.09 22.68 -1.51
C SER A 6 -11.18 21.81 -2.37
N TYR A 7 -10.50 20.84 -1.77
CA TYR A 7 -9.78 19.83 -2.52
C TYR A 7 -10.79 18.94 -3.22
N ASP A 8 -10.69 18.83 -4.54
CA ASP A 8 -11.47 17.85 -5.29
C ASP A 8 -11.10 16.45 -4.79
N ALA A 9 -12.12 15.67 -4.45
CA ALA A 9 -11.94 14.29 -4.04
C ALA A 9 -11.65 13.42 -5.28
N TYR A 10 -10.55 12.67 -5.21
CA TYR A 10 -10.22 11.65 -6.22
C TYR A 10 -10.53 10.27 -5.64
N PRO A 11 -11.69 9.67 -5.94
CA PRO A 11 -12.02 8.34 -5.43
C PRO A 11 -11.10 7.29 -6.06
N LEU A 12 -10.56 6.41 -5.22
CA LEU A 12 -9.79 5.24 -5.66
C LEU A 12 -10.73 4.04 -5.77
N HIS A 13 -10.76 3.42 -6.95
CA HIS A 13 -11.50 2.19 -7.21
C HIS A 13 -10.51 1.02 -7.26
N PRO A 14 -10.51 0.13 -6.26
CA PRO A 14 -9.58 -1.00 -6.25
C PRO A 14 -9.89 -1.95 -7.41
N VAL A 15 -8.85 -2.34 -8.15
CA VAL A 15 -8.94 -3.31 -9.27
C VAL A 15 -8.62 -4.74 -8.84
N SER A 16 -8.08 -4.90 -7.64
CA SER A 16 -7.59 -6.17 -7.10
C SER A 16 -7.61 -6.15 -5.57
N ARG A 17 -7.69 -7.34 -4.97
CA ARG A 17 -7.43 -7.57 -3.55
C ARG A 17 -6.22 -8.48 -3.38
N VAL A 18 -5.32 -8.07 -2.49
CA VAL A 18 -4.20 -8.92 -2.05
C VAL A 18 -4.71 -10.01 -1.12
N ALA A 19 -4.37 -11.27 -1.39
CA ALA A 19 -4.59 -12.41 -0.51
C ALA A 19 -3.24 -13.05 -0.14
N SER A 20 -2.92 -13.08 1.15
CA SER A 20 -1.67 -13.66 1.66
C SER A 20 -1.90 -14.31 3.03
N SER A 21 -0.88 -14.99 3.55
CA SER A 21 -0.88 -15.50 4.92
C SER A 21 -0.68 -14.43 5.99
N LEU A 22 -0.34 -13.18 5.61
CA LEU A 22 -0.15 -12.07 6.54
C LEU A 22 -1.50 -11.49 6.96
N THR A 23 -2.02 -11.94 8.10
CA THR A 23 -3.31 -11.46 8.63
C THR A 23 -3.17 -10.30 9.61
N ASP A 24 -2.01 -10.19 10.26
CA ASP A 24 -1.68 -9.16 11.23
C ASP A 24 -0.56 -8.23 10.72
N ALA A 25 -0.78 -6.93 10.84
CA ALA A 25 0.16 -5.91 10.36
C ALA A 25 1.46 -5.89 11.16
N ALA A 26 1.43 -6.22 12.46
CA ALA A 26 2.65 -6.26 13.27
C ALA A 26 3.56 -7.44 12.90
N SER A 27 2.99 -8.53 12.38
CA SER A 27 3.72 -9.69 11.86
C SER A 27 4.25 -9.54 10.42
N ALA A 28 3.78 -8.53 9.68
CA ALA A 28 4.21 -8.30 8.32
C ALA A 28 5.66 -7.80 8.28
N PRO A 29 6.47 -8.21 7.29
CA PRO A 29 7.82 -7.67 7.13
C PRO A 29 7.75 -6.17 6.84
N ARG A 30 8.79 -5.45 7.26
CA ARG A 30 8.82 -3.99 7.10
C ARG A 30 8.96 -3.58 5.64
N GLN A 31 9.53 -4.44 4.78
CA GLN A 31 9.63 -4.25 3.33
C GLN A 31 9.37 -5.58 2.60
N GLY A 32 8.97 -5.51 1.32
CA GLY A 32 8.60 -6.67 0.53
C GLY A 32 9.77 -7.61 0.20
N ASP A 33 10.98 -7.09 0.12
CA ASP A 33 12.23 -7.83 -0.10
C ASP A 33 12.80 -8.44 1.19
N GLU A 34 12.20 -8.16 2.35
CA GLU A 34 12.60 -8.67 3.66
C GLU A 34 11.84 -9.96 4.03
N GLY A 35 11.77 -10.91 3.10
CA GLY A 35 11.19 -12.23 3.34
C GLY A 35 9.66 -12.28 3.34
N ALA A 36 9.01 -11.42 2.55
CA ALA A 36 7.57 -11.47 2.39
C ALA A 36 7.12 -12.83 1.79
N PRO A 37 6.03 -13.43 2.30
CA PRO A 37 5.50 -14.67 1.75
C PRO A 37 4.89 -14.43 0.37
N THR A 38 4.76 -15.50 -0.41
CA THR A 38 3.97 -15.48 -1.65
C THR A 38 2.55 -14.99 -1.37
N ALA A 39 2.05 -14.13 -2.25
CA ALA A 39 0.71 -13.57 -2.19
C ALA A 39 0.04 -13.64 -3.57
N TRP A 40 -1.29 -13.54 -3.58
CA TRP A 40 -2.11 -13.50 -4.78
C TRP A 40 -2.72 -12.10 -4.95
N LEU A 41 -2.73 -11.61 -6.18
CA LEU A 41 -3.58 -10.50 -6.60
C LEU A 41 -4.87 -11.07 -7.19
N VAL A 42 -5.97 -11.00 -6.44
CA VAL A 42 -7.29 -11.45 -6.90
C VAL A 42 -7.96 -10.28 -7.59
N PHE A 43 -7.96 -10.28 -8.92
CA PHE A 43 -8.49 -9.20 -9.74
C PHE A 43 -10.01 -9.26 -9.90
N ASP A 44 -10.62 -8.09 -10.03
CA ASP A 44 -12.03 -7.98 -10.43
C ASP A 44 -12.20 -8.44 -11.88
N PRO A 45 -13.24 -9.25 -12.21
CA PRO A 45 -13.52 -9.63 -13.60
C PRO A 45 -13.62 -8.45 -14.58
N GLN A 46 -14.03 -7.26 -14.12
CA GLN A 46 -14.14 -6.07 -14.94
C GLN A 46 -12.81 -5.62 -15.57
N VAL A 47 -11.67 -5.99 -14.97
CA VAL A 47 -10.34 -5.61 -15.47
C VAL A 47 -9.65 -6.72 -16.25
N GLU A 48 -10.30 -7.87 -16.50
CA GLU A 48 -9.71 -9.03 -17.19
C GLU A 48 -9.03 -8.63 -18.52
N ARG A 49 -9.69 -7.77 -19.31
CA ARG A 49 -9.14 -7.30 -20.59
C ARG A 49 -7.80 -6.57 -20.43
N ALA A 50 -7.61 -5.82 -19.35
CA ALA A 50 -6.38 -5.08 -19.08
C ALA A 50 -5.22 -6.00 -18.67
N LEU A 51 -5.52 -7.22 -18.23
CA LEU A 51 -4.53 -8.19 -17.75
C LEU A 51 -3.99 -9.11 -18.86
N ARG A 52 -4.54 -9.05 -20.08
CA ARG A 52 -4.26 -10.01 -21.16
C ARG A 52 -2.79 -10.12 -21.56
N ASP A 53 -2.03 -9.04 -21.41
CA ASP A 53 -0.62 -9.00 -21.79
C ASP A 53 0.32 -9.37 -20.62
N LEU A 54 -0.23 -9.66 -19.43
CA LEU A 54 0.57 -10.18 -18.31
C LEU A 54 1.03 -11.60 -18.60
N ARG A 55 2.31 -11.83 -18.37
CA ARG A 55 2.97 -13.12 -18.59
C ARG A 55 3.65 -13.62 -17.33
N VAL A 56 3.79 -14.94 -17.22
CA VAL A 56 4.59 -15.55 -16.15
C VAL A 56 6.02 -15.00 -16.21
N GLY A 57 6.56 -14.62 -15.05
CA GLY A 57 7.88 -14.01 -14.92
C GLY A 57 7.93 -12.51 -15.24
N ALA A 58 6.80 -11.86 -15.51
CA ALA A 58 6.77 -10.40 -15.60
C ALA A 58 7.06 -9.76 -14.24
N GLU A 59 7.90 -8.72 -14.25
CA GLU A 59 8.07 -7.83 -13.12
C GLU A 59 6.94 -6.79 -13.12
N LEU A 60 6.32 -6.59 -11.95
CA LEU A 60 5.16 -5.72 -11.78
C LEU A 60 5.43 -4.73 -10.66
N LEU A 61 5.12 -3.46 -10.90
CA LEU A 61 4.97 -2.48 -9.82
C LEU A 61 3.54 -2.53 -9.29
N VAL A 62 3.37 -2.95 -8.05
CA VAL A 62 2.05 -3.03 -7.39
C VAL A 62 1.85 -1.80 -6.52
N LEU A 63 0.91 -0.93 -6.91
CA LEU A 63 0.42 0.14 -6.05
C LEU A 63 -0.74 -0.42 -5.23
N THR A 64 -0.56 -0.49 -3.92
CA THR A 64 -1.56 -1.02 -2.99
C THR A 64 -2.02 0.04 -2.00
N TRP A 65 -3.26 -0.08 -1.55
CA TRP A 65 -3.79 0.76 -0.49
C TRP A 65 -3.56 0.08 0.85
N LEU A 66 -2.81 0.74 1.73
CA LEU A 66 -2.65 0.31 3.12
C LEU A 66 -3.92 0.71 3.90
N ASP A 67 -4.93 -0.15 3.85
CA ASP A 67 -6.27 0.07 4.40
C ASP A 67 -6.29 0.35 5.92
N ARG A 68 -5.28 -0.13 6.65
CA ARG A 68 -5.11 0.07 8.10
C ARG A 68 -4.11 1.18 8.45
N ALA A 69 -3.52 1.88 7.48
CA ALA A 69 -2.55 2.93 7.76
C ALA A 69 -3.20 4.15 8.42
N ARG A 70 -2.48 4.77 9.36
CA ARG A 70 -2.87 6.02 9.99
C ARG A 70 -2.46 7.19 9.11
N ARG A 71 -3.44 7.97 8.65
CA ARG A 71 -3.27 9.12 7.73
C ARG A 71 -3.08 10.46 8.44
N ASP A 72 -3.32 10.46 9.75
CA ASP A 72 -3.18 11.59 10.65
C ASP A 72 -1.78 11.69 11.28
N VAL A 73 -0.92 10.70 11.02
CA VAL A 73 0.46 10.67 11.52
C VAL A 73 1.38 11.44 10.57
N LEU A 74 1.96 12.54 11.06
CA LEU A 74 2.78 13.45 10.25
C LEU A 74 4.29 13.21 10.39
N ALA A 75 4.73 12.49 11.42
CA ALA A 75 6.13 12.13 11.64
C ALA A 75 6.22 10.72 12.24
N VAL A 76 7.28 9.99 11.90
CA VAL A 76 7.52 8.62 12.37
C VAL A 76 8.99 8.42 12.68
N HIS A 77 9.29 7.48 13.58
CA HIS A 77 10.60 6.85 13.68
C HIS A 77 10.72 5.78 12.60
N PRO A 78 11.61 5.94 11.59
CA PRO A 78 11.74 4.96 10.51
C PRO A 78 12.01 3.56 11.06
N ARG A 79 11.31 2.56 10.51
CA ARG A 79 11.37 1.15 10.98
C ARG A 79 10.94 0.95 12.45
N GLY A 80 10.37 1.95 13.12
CA GLY A 80 10.04 1.89 14.54
C GLY A 80 11.27 1.94 15.47
N ASP A 81 12.41 2.44 14.98
CA ASP A 81 13.62 2.57 15.77
C ASP A 81 13.65 3.94 16.48
N GLU A 82 13.32 3.93 17.77
CA GLU A 82 13.25 5.13 18.61
C GLU A 82 14.62 5.81 18.83
N THR A 83 15.73 5.12 18.51
CA THR A 83 17.07 5.72 18.59
C THR A 83 17.37 6.64 17.40
N ARG A 84 16.60 6.53 16.31
CA ARG A 84 16.72 7.39 15.13
C ARG A 84 15.84 8.62 15.27
N PRO A 85 16.22 9.78 14.75
CA PRO A 85 15.36 10.96 14.76
C PRO A 85 14.07 10.69 13.97
N GLU A 86 12.98 11.34 14.38
CA GLU A 86 11.73 11.34 13.62
C GLU A 86 11.94 11.98 12.25
N THR A 87 11.27 11.43 11.24
CA THR A 87 11.20 11.98 9.89
C THR A 87 9.75 12.21 9.50
N PRO A 88 9.46 13.17 8.61
CA PRO A 88 8.11 13.34 8.06
C PRO A 88 7.55 12.02 7.55
N SER A 89 6.29 11.74 7.89
CA SER A 89 5.58 10.58 7.38
C SER A 89 5.35 10.76 5.88
N THR A 90 5.79 9.78 5.10
CA THR A 90 5.54 9.71 3.65
C THR A 90 4.29 8.91 3.32
N ALA A 91 3.61 8.36 4.34
CA ALA A 91 2.36 7.64 4.16
C ALA A 91 1.20 8.65 4.09
N PRO A 92 0.46 8.74 2.97
CA PRO A 92 -0.74 9.56 2.86
C PRO A 92 -1.92 8.94 3.62
#